data_AF-A0A1F3BWU5-F1
#
_entry.id   AF-A0A1F3BWU5-F1
#
_cell.length_a   1.000
_cell.length_b   1.000
_cell.length_c   1.000
_cell.angle_alpha   90.00
_cell.angle_beta   90.00
_cell.angle_gamma   90.00
#
_symmetry.space_group_name_H-M   'P 1'
#
loop_
_entity.id
_entity.type
_entity.pdbx_description
1 polymer ?
#
loop_
_entity_poly.entity_id
_entity_poly.type
_entity_poly.pdbx_seq_one_letter_code
_entity_poly.pdbx_strand_id
1 'polypeptide(L)'
;MLVSTALLERLTPTQLEIVVAHEQAHAARRDALAVTAARLLTLAHLPYVRRRILADLTLACEQACDEAAARACGDRVLVAETIVAAERAAASMGPSPAVGLAFGGSEVVGRVESLLAAPIDGVGARRPAWILLAAGAALAAAAPHVHHFTETLLDHLLH
;
A
#
# COMPACT_ATOMS: atom_id res chain seq x y z
N MET A 1 4.85 -6.25 -5.70
CA MET A 1 5.23 -7.13 -4.58
C MET A 1 5.96 -8.36 -5.12
N LEU A 2 6.50 -9.22 -4.26
CA LEU A 2 6.96 -10.56 -4.65
C LEU A 2 5.78 -11.52 -4.45
N VAL A 3 5.21 -12.01 -5.55
CA VAL A 3 4.23 -13.11 -5.48
C VAL A 3 5.00 -14.41 -5.35
N SER A 4 4.75 -15.19 -4.30
CA SER A 4 5.42 -16.48 -4.11
C SER A 4 5.06 -17.42 -5.25
N THR A 5 6.04 -18.13 -5.83
CA THR A 5 5.82 -19.13 -6.87
C THR A 5 4.81 -20.20 -6.45
N ALA A 6 4.82 -20.57 -5.17
CA ALA A 6 3.87 -21.53 -4.59
C ALA A 6 2.43 -20.99 -4.47
N LEU A 7 2.24 -19.66 -4.47
CA LEU A 7 0.93 -19.04 -4.59
C LEU A 7 0.43 -19.13 -6.04
N LEU A 8 1.33 -18.93 -7.02
CA LEU A 8 1.01 -18.99 -8.44
C LEU A 8 0.54 -20.38 -8.88
N GLU A 9 1.12 -21.44 -8.32
CA GLU A 9 0.77 -22.84 -8.66
C GLU A 9 -0.62 -23.27 -8.19
N ARG A 10 -1.24 -22.51 -7.27
CA ARG A 10 -2.52 -22.88 -6.64
C ARG A 10 -3.70 -22.02 -7.08
N LEU A 11 -3.44 -21.06 -7.98
CA LEU A 11 -4.45 -20.24 -8.62
C LEU A 11 -4.74 -20.77 -10.02
N THR A 12 -5.99 -20.61 -10.46
CA THR A 12 -6.36 -20.85 -11.86
C THR A 12 -5.71 -19.83 -12.79
N PRO A 13 -5.57 -20.09 -14.10
CA PRO A 13 -5.01 -19.13 -15.05
C PRO A 13 -5.73 -17.77 -15.02
N THR A 14 -7.06 -17.78 -14.92
CA THR A 14 -7.87 -16.56 -14.82
C THR A 14 -7.59 -15.78 -13.52
N GLN A 15 -7.47 -16.47 -12.39
CA GLN A 15 -7.12 -15.84 -11.12
C GLN A 15 -5.69 -15.27 -11.16
N LEU A 16 -4.78 -15.94 -11.84
CA LEU A 16 -3.42 -15.45 -12.04
C LEU A 16 -3.39 -14.16 -12.86
N GLU A 17 -4.16 -14.08 -13.94
CA GLU A 17 -4.29 -12.86 -14.73
C GLU A 17 -4.80 -11.68 -13.89
N ILE A 18 -5.76 -11.93 -13.01
CA ILE A 18 -6.28 -10.92 -12.06
C ILE A 18 -5.19 -10.46 -11.08
N VAL A 19 -4.44 -11.40 -10.50
CA VAL A 19 -3.32 -11.06 -9.60
C VAL A 19 -2.26 -10.24 -10.34
N VAL A 20 -1.94 -10.59 -11.59
CA VAL A 20 -0.98 -9.83 -12.41
C VAL A 20 -1.52 -8.42 -12.69
N ALA A 21 -2.80 -8.27 -13.05
CA ALA A 21 -3.40 -6.96 -13.27
C ALA A 21 -3.38 -6.09 -11.98
N HIS A 22 -3.63 -6.70 -10.83
CA HIS A 22 -3.54 -6.05 -9.53
C HIS A 22 -2.10 -5.58 -9.20
N GLU A 23 -1.09 -6.43 -9.42
CA GLU A 23 0.32 -6.07 -9.22
C GLU A 23 0.80 -4.97 -10.17
N GLN A 24 0.35 -4.99 -11.43
CA GLN A 24 0.61 -3.93 -12.38
C GLN A 24 -0.01 -2.60 -11.93
N ALA A 25 -1.22 -2.63 -11.36
CA ALA A 25 -1.86 -1.45 -10.79
C ALA A 25 -1.05 -0.88 -9.62
N HIS A 26 -0.55 -1.72 -8.71
CA HIS A 26 0.36 -1.32 -7.62
C HIS A 26 1.62 -0.62 -8.14
N ALA A 27 2.25 -1.21 -9.15
CA ALA A 27 3.47 -0.65 -9.76
C ALA A 27 3.19 0.70 -10.45
N ALA A 28 2.10 0.78 -11.23
CA ALA A 28 1.69 2.00 -11.92
C ALA A 28 1.33 3.14 -10.95
N ARG A 29 0.69 2.82 -9.82
CA ARG A 29 0.32 3.78 -8.77
C ARG A 29 1.47 4.12 -7.81
N ARG A 30 2.57 3.37 -7.87
CA ARG A 30 3.76 3.53 -7.02
C ARG A 30 3.43 3.45 -5.52
N ASP A 31 2.53 2.55 -5.14
CA ASP A 31 2.03 2.44 -3.76
C ASP A 31 3.15 2.19 -2.74
N ALA A 32 4.19 1.44 -3.12
CA ALA A 32 5.37 1.24 -2.29
C ALA A 32 6.06 2.56 -1.88
N LEU A 33 6.13 3.55 -2.78
CA LEU A 33 6.67 4.87 -2.47
C LEU A 33 5.72 5.65 -1.56
N ALA A 34 4.41 5.59 -1.81
CA ALA A 34 3.42 6.27 -0.99
C ALA A 34 3.44 5.77 0.46
N VAL A 35 3.45 4.45 0.66
CA VAL A 35 3.53 3.82 1.99
C VAL A 35 4.86 4.13 2.66
N THR A 36 5.98 4.12 1.92
CA THR A 36 7.30 4.49 2.47
C THR A 36 7.34 5.94 2.91
N ALA A 37 6.83 6.87 2.09
CA ALA A 37 6.72 8.27 2.46
C ALA A 37 5.83 8.46 3.69
N ALA A 38 4.68 7.79 3.75
CA ALA A 38 3.80 7.84 4.93
C ALA A 38 4.48 7.29 6.18
N ARG A 39 5.28 6.22 6.07
CA ARG A 39 6.06 5.68 7.21
C ARG A 39 7.03 6.69 7.78
N LEU A 40 7.68 7.49 6.92
CA LEU A 40 8.62 8.54 7.33
C LEU A 40 7.88 9.75 7.93
N LEU A 41 6.85 10.24 7.25
CA LEU A 41 6.08 11.40 7.69
C LEU A 41 5.34 11.15 9.02
N THR A 42 4.97 9.90 9.29
CA THR A 42 4.25 9.55 10.52
C THR A 42 5.15 9.25 11.72
N LEU A 43 6.48 9.34 11.60
CA LEU A 43 7.43 9.02 12.69
C LEU A 43 7.22 9.90 13.94
N ALA A 44 6.79 11.14 13.78
CA ALA A 44 6.53 12.07 14.87
C ALA A 44 5.18 11.84 15.59
N HIS A 45 4.32 10.95 15.07
CA HIS A 45 3.01 10.67 15.66
C HIS A 45 3.07 9.60 16.75
N LEU A 46 2.09 9.64 17.66
CA LEU A 46 1.84 8.59 18.65
C LEU A 46 1.76 7.21 17.96
N PRO A 47 2.35 6.15 18.55
CA PRO A 47 2.44 4.83 17.91
C PRO A 47 1.10 4.25 17.45
N TYR A 48 0.02 4.52 18.19
CA TYR A 48 -1.34 4.09 17.82
C TYR A 48 -1.85 4.81 16.57
N VAL A 49 -1.71 6.15 16.53
CA VAL A 49 -2.15 6.98 15.40
C VAL A 49 -1.36 6.62 14.13
N ARG A 50 -0.05 6.47 14.26
CA ARG A 50 0.82 6.01 13.17
C ARG A 50 0.36 4.67 12.60
N ARG A 51 0.10 3.68 13.46
CA ARG A 51 -0.37 2.36 13.03
C ARG A 51 -1.68 2.45 12.26
N ARG A 52 -2.64 3.23 12.75
CA ARG A 52 -3.93 3.41 12.11
C ARG A 52 -3.81 4.08 10.74
N ILE A 53 -3.05 5.18 10.63
CA ILE A 53 -2.82 5.88 9.36
C ILE A 53 -2.20 4.93 8.32
N LEU A 54 -1.21 4.13 8.74
CA LEU A 54 -0.56 3.19 7.82
C LEU A 54 -1.50 2.06 7.40
N ALA A 55 -2.31 1.53 8.32
CA ALA A 55 -3.31 0.50 7.99
C ALA A 55 -4.38 1.04 7.02
N ASP A 56 -4.92 2.23 7.29
CA ASP A 56 -5.93 2.86 6.44
C ASP A 56 -5.37 3.16 5.03
N LEU A 57 -4.11 3.63 4.95
CA LEU A 57 -3.43 3.86 3.68
C LEU A 57 -3.21 2.55 2.91
N THR A 58 -2.72 1.51 3.57
CA THR A 58 -2.50 0.20 2.95
C THR A 58 -3.82 -0.36 2.41
N LEU A 59 -4.88 -0.38 3.22
CA LEU A 59 -6.20 -0.84 2.78
C LEU A 59 -6.72 -0.05 1.57
N ALA A 60 -6.58 1.29 1.58
CA ALA A 60 -7.01 2.12 0.46
C ALA A 60 -6.21 1.85 -0.82
N CYS A 61 -4.90 1.59 -0.71
CA CYS A 61 -4.07 1.18 -1.83
C CYS A 61 -4.54 -0.16 -2.41
N GLU A 62 -4.79 -1.16 -1.56
CA GLU A 62 -5.29 -2.47 -1.98
C GLU A 62 -6.64 -2.35 -2.70
N GLN A 63 -7.61 -1.64 -2.12
CA GLN A 63 -8.93 -1.42 -2.73
C GLN A 63 -8.83 -0.71 -4.09
N ALA A 64 -7.94 0.28 -4.22
CA ALA A 64 -7.74 0.96 -5.50
C ALA A 64 -7.13 0.05 -6.58
N CYS A 65 -6.24 -0.86 -6.19
CA CYS A 65 -5.67 -1.87 -7.09
C CYS A 65 -6.69 -2.96 -7.45
N ASP A 66 -7.52 -3.39 -6.50
CA ASP A 66 -8.63 -4.33 -6.73
C ASP A 66 -9.63 -3.78 -7.74
N GLU A 67 -9.99 -2.50 -7.60
CA GLU A 67 -10.86 -1.81 -8.56
C GLU A 67 -10.20 -1.66 -9.95
N ALA A 68 -8.88 -1.49 -10.01
CA ALA A 68 -8.17 -1.46 -11.28
C ALA A 68 -8.16 -2.83 -11.96
N ALA A 69 -7.93 -3.91 -11.21
CA ALA A 69 -8.02 -5.28 -11.70
C ALA A 69 -9.45 -5.61 -12.16
N ALA A 70 -10.46 -5.19 -11.39
CA ALA A 70 -11.86 -5.41 -11.73
C ALA A 70 -12.29 -4.68 -13.00
N ARG A 71 -11.78 -3.46 -13.23
CA ARG A 71 -11.97 -2.76 -14.51
C ARG A 71 -11.29 -3.47 -15.68
N ALA A 72 -10.14 -4.11 -15.45
CA ALA A 72 -9.41 -4.82 -16.49
C ALA A 72 -10.08 -6.14 -16.88
N CYS A 73 -10.60 -6.92 -15.92
CA CYS A 73 -11.29 -8.18 -16.19
C CYS A 73 -12.80 -8.02 -16.45
N GLY A 74 -13.40 -6.89 -16.05
CA GLY A 74 -14.83 -6.61 -16.19
C GLY A 74 -15.72 -7.24 -15.12
N ASP A 75 -15.14 -7.88 -14.08
CA ASP A 75 -15.90 -8.60 -13.06
C ASP A 75 -15.32 -8.40 -11.66
N ARG A 76 -16.00 -7.59 -10.84
CA ARG A 76 -15.61 -7.31 -9.44
C ARG A 76 -15.78 -8.52 -8.52
N VAL A 77 -16.75 -9.39 -8.78
CA VAL A 77 -16.99 -10.59 -7.97
C VAL A 77 -15.86 -11.59 -8.20
N LEU A 78 -15.44 -11.77 -9.44
CA LEU A 78 -14.31 -12.63 -9.78
C LEU A 78 -13.00 -12.15 -9.12
N VAL A 79 -12.78 -10.84 -9.00
CA VAL A 79 -11.65 -10.30 -8.21
C VAL A 79 -11.79 -10.66 -6.73
N ALA A 80 -12.97 -10.50 -6.14
CA ALA A 80 -13.21 -10.85 -4.74
C ALA A 80 -12.97 -12.36 -4.46
N GLU A 81 -13.42 -13.23 -5.37
CA GLU A 81 -13.14 -14.67 -5.32
C GLU A 81 -11.65 -14.96 -5.41
N THR A 82 -10.94 -14.24 -6.28
CA THR A 82 -9.49 -14.36 -6.44
C THR A 82 -8.75 -13.98 -5.16
N ILE A 83 -9.15 -12.90 -4.48
CA ILE A 83 -8.57 -12.48 -3.19
C ILE A 83 -8.75 -13.58 -2.14
N VAL A 84 -9.96 -14.14 -2.02
CA VAL A 84 -10.25 -15.21 -1.07
C VAL A 84 -9.45 -16.48 -1.41
N ALA A 85 -9.32 -16.82 -2.69
CA ALA A 85 -8.52 -17.96 -3.14
C ALA A 85 -7.03 -17.78 -2.80
N ALA A 86 -6.48 -16.58 -3.07
CA ALA A 86 -5.09 -16.25 -2.74
C ALA A 86 -4.84 -16.30 -1.22
N GLU A 87 -5.75 -15.76 -0.41
CA GLU A 87 -5.60 -15.79 1.05
C GLU A 87 -5.67 -17.21 1.61
N ARG A 88 -6.62 -18.03 1.14
CA ARG A 88 -6.67 -19.46 1.49
C ARG A 88 -5.40 -20.19 1.08
N ALA A 89 -4.87 -19.86 -0.10
CA ALA A 89 -3.65 -20.48 -0.58
C ALA A 89 -2.46 -20.11 0.32
N ALA A 90 -2.32 -18.85 0.68
CA ALA A 90 -1.29 -18.36 1.60
C ALA A 90 -1.42 -18.97 3.00
N ALA A 91 -2.63 -19.02 3.57
CA ALA A 91 -2.87 -19.57 4.90
C ALA A 91 -2.44 -21.04 5.04
N SER A 92 -2.66 -21.84 3.99
CA SER A 92 -2.28 -23.25 3.99
C SER A 92 -0.78 -23.52 3.81
N MET A 93 0.03 -22.50 3.49
CA MET A 93 1.49 -22.61 3.41
C MET A 93 2.19 -22.43 4.77
N GLY A 94 1.44 -22.20 5.84
CA GLY A 94 1.95 -22.01 7.19
C GLY A 94 2.54 -20.62 7.44
N PRO A 95 2.89 -20.28 8.69
CA PRO A 95 3.47 -18.99 9.05
C PRO A 95 4.87 -18.86 8.44
N SER A 96 4.97 -18.16 7.31
CA SER A 96 6.26 -17.81 6.70
C SER A 96 6.78 -16.50 7.31
N PRO A 97 8.05 -16.45 7.79
CA PRO A 97 8.66 -15.22 8.27
C PRO A 97 8.84 -14.15 7.16
N ALA A 98 8.73 -14.54 5.88
CA ALA A 98 8.73 -13.60 4.75
C ALA A 98 7.35 -12.95 4.51
N VAL A 99 6.28 -13.51 5.08
CA VAL A 99 4.88 -13.04 4.94
C VAL A 99 4.42 -12.26 6.19
N GLY A 100 5.28 -12.20 7.23
CA GLY A 100 4.97 -11.67 8.56
C GLY A 100 4.79 -10.15 8.69
N LEU A 101 4.38 -9.42 7.65
CA LEU A 101 4.18 -7.97 7.74
C LEU A 101 2.91 -7.36 7.13
N ALA A 102 1.99 -8.10 6.50
CA ALA A 102 0.89 -7.39 5.82
C ALA A 102 -0.39 -8.18 5.47
N PHE A 103 -0.78 -9.22 6.22
CA PHE A 103 -2.11 -9.80 6.00
C PHE A 103 -2.77 -10.10 7.34
N GLY A 104 -3.37 -9.05 7.92
CA GLY A 104 -4.38 -9.23 8.96
C GLY A 104 -5.71 -9.51 8.26
N GLY A 105 -6.42 -10.57 8.64
CA GLY A 105 -7.68 -10.97 7.98
C GLY A 105 -8.77 -9.87 7.87
N SER A 106 -8.65 -8.78 8.63
CA SER A 106 -9.47 -7.57 8.48
C SER A 106 -9.28 -6.84 7.16
N GLU A 107 -8.09 -6.89 6.55
CA GLU A 107 -7.83 -6.25 5.26
C GLU A 107 -8.52 -6.99 4.12
N VAL A 108 -8.57 -8.34 4.17
CA VAL A 108 -9.29 -9.16 3.19
C VAL A 108 -10.79 -8.86 3.23
N VAL A 109 -11.39 -8.78 4.42
CA VAL A 109 -12.81 -8.44 4.58
C VAL A 109 -13.11 -7.07 3.98
N GLY A 110 -12.33 -6.04 4.33
CA GLY A 110 -12.55 -4.68 3.82
C GLY A 110 -12.37 -4.56 2.30
N ARG A 111 -11.53 -5.38 1.68
CA ARG A 111 -11.35 -5.44 0.23
C ARG A 111 -12.54 -6.10 -0.47
N VAL A 112 -12.99 -7.25 0.03
CA VAL A 112 -14.16 -7.97 -0.51
C VAL A 112 -15.43 -7.12 -0.37
N GLU A 113 -15.65 -6.52 0.80
CA GLU A 113 -16.79 -5.62 1.03
C GLU A 113 -16.77 -4.44 0.05
N SER A 114 -15.60 -3.84 -0.21
CA SER A 114 -15.46 -2.75 -1.18
C SER A 114 -15.86 -3.18 -2.60
N LEU A 115 -15.45 -4.37 -3.04
CA LEU A 115 -15.77 -4.88 -4.37
C LEU A 115 -17.25 -5.25 -4.54
N LEU A 116 -17.90 -5.67 -3.46
CA LEU A 116 -19.33 -6.02 -3.46
C LEU A 116 -20.24 -4.80 -3.26
N ALA A 117 -19.74 -3.72 -2.66
CA ALA A 117 -20.46 -2.45 -2.57
C ALA A 117 -20.68 -1.84 -3.96
N ALA A 118 -21.73 -1.03 -4.13
CA ALA A 118 -21.98 -0.34 -5.41
C ALA A 118 -20.75 0.46 -5.87
N PRO A 119 -20.41 0.46 -7.17
CA PRO A 119 -19.28 1.23 -7.68
C PRO A 119 -19.41 2.69 -7.28
N ILE A 120 -18.37 3.25 -6.66
CA ILE A 120 -18.31 4.68 -6.40
C ILE A 120 -17.84 5.36 -7.69
N ASP A 121 -18.77 5.59 -8.61
CA ASP A 121 -18.50 6.36 -9.81
C ASP A 121 -18.18 7.81 -9.43
N GLY A 122 -16.99 8.30 -9.83
CA GLY A 122 -16.72 9.74 -9.85
C GLY A 122 -15.68 10.32 -8.90
N VAL A 123 -14.91 9.51 -8.16
CA VAL A 123 -13.70 10.05 -7.51
C VAL A 123 -12.55 10.08 -8.53
N GLY A 124 -12.65 11.00 -9.49
CA GLY A 124 -11.48 11.37 -10.29
C GLY A 124 -10.34 11.69 -9.32
N ALA A 125 -9.17 11.08 -9.53
CA ALA A 125 -7.99 11.27 -8.70
C ALA A 125 -7.51 12.72 -8.79
N ARG A 126 -8.23 13.63 -8.14
CA ARG A 126 -7.80 15.00 -7.91
C ARG A 126 -6.62 14.88 -6.97
N ARG A 127 -5.41 14.87 -7.52
CA ARG A 127 -4.18 15.02 -6.73
C ARG A 127 -4.31 16.35 -6.01
N PRO A 128 -4.66 16.36 -4.72
CA PRO A 128 -5.09 17.59 -4.14
C PRO A 128 -3.81 18.40 -3.89
N ALA A 129 -3.77 19.62 -4.43
CA ALA A 129 -2.56 20.45 -4.48
C ALA A 129 -1.89 20.65 -3.11
N TRP A 130 -2.65 20.47 -2.04
CA TRP A 130 -2.13 20.49 -0.67
C TRP A 130 -1.07 19.42 -0.37
N ILE A 131 -1.05 18.27 -1.09
CA ILE A 131 0.01 17.26 -0.92
C ILE A 131 1.37 17.81 -1.38
N LEU A 132 1.39 18.52 -2.52
CA LEU A 132 2.62 19.15 -3.02
C LEU A 132 3.07 20.29 -2.09
N LEU A 133 2.12 21.08 -1.58
CA LEU A 133 2.39 22.12 -0.58
C LEU A 133 2.92 21.54 0.73
N ALA A 134 2.33 20.46 1.24
CA ALA A 134 2.78 19.78 2.46
C ALA A 134 4.18 19.16 2.29
N ALA A 135 4.45 18.53 1.13
CA ALA A 135 5.78 18.00 0.82
C ALA A 135 6.82 19.12 0.73
N GLY A 136 6.48 20.25 0.08
CA GLY A 136 7.34 21.43 0.03
C GLY A 136 7.60 22.04 1.41
N ALA A 137 6.57 22.16 2.24
CA ALA A 137 6.68 22.68 3.61
C ALA A 137 7.54 21.77 4.51
N ALA A 138 7.37 20.45 4.40
CA ALA A 138 8.18 19.48 5.14
C ALA A 138 9.65 19.54 4.72
N LEU A 139 9.94 19.66 3.42
CA LEU A 139 11.31 19.82 2.91
C LEU A 139 11.93 21.13 3.38
N ALA A 140 11.17 22.23 3.35
CA ALA A 140 11.61 23.54 3.84
C ALA A 140 11.85 23.54 5.35
N ALA A 141 11.01 22.86 6.14
CA ALA A 141 11.19 22.74 7.59
C ALA A 141 12.40 21.87 7.96
N ALA A 142 12.75 20.87 7.14
CA ALA A 142 13.93 20.04 7.38
C ALA A 142 15.26 20.76 7.04
N ALA A 143 15.24 21.76 6.15
CA ALA A 143 16.46 22.42 5.67
C ALA A 143 17.27 23.15 6.78
N PRO A 144 16.66 23.92 7.71
CA PRO A 144 17.38 24.52 8.83
C PRO A 144 18.01 23.50 9.78
N HIS A 145 17.33 22.37 10.00
CA HIS A 145 17.83 21.31 10.88
C HIS A 145 19.05 20.58 10.30
N VAL A 146 19.10 20.41 8.98
CA VAL A 146 20.28 19.83 8.29
C VAL A 146 21.45 20.80 8.36
N HIS A 147 21.22 22.10 8.18
CA HIS A 147 22.28 23.12 8.27
C HIS A 147 22.92 23.17 9.66
N HIS A 148 22.10 23.17 10.71
CA HIS A 148 22.60 23.21 12.07
C HIS A 148 23.32 21.91 12.48
N PHE A 149 22.83 20.76 12.00
CA PHE A 149 23.51 19.47 12.21
C PHE A 149 24.89 19.43 11.51
N THR A 150 25.01 20.00 10.30
CA THR A 150 26.30 20.12 9.61
C THR A 150 27.27 21.07 10.31
N GLU A 151 26.79 22.20 10.83
CA GLU A 151 27.61 23.14 11.62
C GLU A 151 28.10 22.47 12.90
N THR A 152 27.22 21.77 13.62
CA THR A 152 27.58 21.10 14.88
C THR A 152 28.60 19.97 14.66
N LEU A 153 28.48 19.22 13.56
CA LEU A 153 29.45 18.17 13.20
C LEU A 153 30.81 18.73 12.77
N LEU A 154 30.82 19.85 12.04
CA LEU A 154 32.06 20.51 11.63
C LEU A 154 32.81 21.08 12.83
N ASP A 155 32.10 21.72 13.76
CA ASP A 155 32.71 22.24 15.00
C ASP A 155 33.30 21.13 15.88
N HIS A 156 32.66 19.95 15.90
CA HIS A 156 33.11 18.82 16.71
C HIS A 156 34.24 18.00 16.08
N LEU A 157 34.45 18.08 14.77
CA LEU A 157 35.57 17.45 14.04
C LEU A 157 36.82 18.33 13.94
N LEU A 158 36.67 19.65 14.15
CA LEU A 158 37.76 20.63 14.12
C LEU A 158 38.36 20.92 15.51
N HIS A 159 37.90 20.24 16.56
CA HIS A 159 38.48 20.20 17.92
C HIS A 159 38.89 18.77 18.27
#